data_AF-A0A520BS58-F1
#
_entry.id   AF-A0A520BS58-F1
#
_cell.length_a   1.000
_cell.length_b   1.000
_cell.length_c   1.000
_cell.angle_alpha   90.00
_cell.angle_beta   90.00
_cell.angle_gamma   90.00
#
_symmetry.space_group_name_H-M   'P 1'
#
loop_
_entity.id
_entity.type
_entity.pdbx_description
1 polymer ?
#
loop_
_entity_poly.entity_id
_entity_poly.type
_entity_poly.pdbx_seq_one_letter_code
_entity_poly.pdbx_strand_id
1 'polypeptide(L)'
;MHTPTALQKIIENAIPEIAYPAQPANLYEPIKYIMSLGGKRIRPVMVLMATELFTDDVNKALDVALAIETFHNFTLVHDDIMDNAPLRRGKQTVHE
;
A
#
# COMPACT_ATOMS: atom_id res chain seq x y z
N MET A 1 10.75 20.41 0.09
CA MET A 1 10.04 19.35 0.84
C MET A 1 8.55 19.47 0.61
N HIS A 2 7.99 18.43 0.04
CA HIS A 2 6.55 18.27 -0.15
C HIS A 2 5.85 18.14 1.21
N THR A 3 4.57 18.46 1.26
CA THR A 3 3.77 18.18 2.46
C THR A 3 3.50 16.67 2.55
N PRO A 4 3.29 16.11 3.76
CA PRO A 4 2.92 14.70 3.90
C PRO A 4 1.68 14.32 3.07
N THR A 5 0.70 15.22 2.96
CA THR A 5 -0.50 15.03 2.13
C THR A 5 -0.18 14.98 0.64
N ALA A 6 0.77 15.79 0.16
CA ALA A 6 1.20 15.75 -1.24
C ALA A 6 1.90 14.42 -1.57
N LEU A 7 2.80 13.96 -0.69
CA LEU A 7 3.47 12.67 -0.84
C LEU A 7 2.49 11.50 -0.77
N GLN A 8 1.52 11.55 0.16
CA GLN A 8 0.45 10.57 0.26
C GLN A 8 -0.34 10.47 -1.05
N LYS A 9 -0.65 11.62 -1.68
CA LYS A 9 -1.38 11.64 -2.96
C LYS A 9 -0.60 10.98 -4.09
N ILE A 10 0.73 11.14 -4.13
CA ILE A 10 1.58 10.44 -5.10
C ILE A 10 1.43 8.93 -4.93
N ILE A 11 1.49 8.44 -3.69
CA ILE A 11 1.38 7.02 -3.37
C ILE A 11 -0.01 6.47 -3.71
N GLU A 12 -1.08 7.16 -3.30
CA GLU A 12 -2.46 6.71 -3.59
C GLU A 12 -2.76 6.68 -5.09
N ASN A 13 -2.17 7.58 -5.87
CA ASN A 13 -2.29 7.56 -7.33
C ASN A 13 -1.49 6.41 -7.96
N ALA A 14 -0.40 5.98 -7.35
CA ALA A 14 0.47 4.93 -7.88
C ALA A 14 0.02 3.50 -7.51
N ILE A 15 -0.71 3.33 -6.41
CA ILE A 15 -1.22 2.01 -5.98
C ILE A 15 -2.09 1.31 -7.05
N PRO A 16 -3.06 1.99 -7.71
CA PRO A 16 -3.87 1.38 -8.76
C PRO A 16 -3.07 0.97 -10.01
N GLU A 17 -1.91 1.61 -10.23
CA GLU A 17 -1.05 1.36 -11.39
C GLU A 17 -0.15 0.13 -11.20
N ILE A 18 -0.15 -0.51 -10.02
CA ILE A 18 0.59 -1.74 -9.79
C ILE A 18 -0.01 -2.86 -10.65
N ALA A 19 0.75 -3.32 -11.64
CA ALA A 19 0.33 -4.36 -12.55
C ALA A 19 0.39 -5.74 -11.88
N TYR A 20 -0.77 -6.39 -11.77
CA TYR A 20 -0.87 -7.79 -11.38
C TYR A 20 -1.32 -8.64 -12.57
N PRO A 21 -0.86 -9.90 -12.68
CA PRO A 21 -1.39 -10.83 -13.68
C PRO A 21 -2.91 -11.01 -13.54
N ALA A 22 -3.60 -11.20 -14.66
CA ALA A 22 -5.04 -11.42 -14.65
C ALA A 22 -5.44 -12.80 -14.12
N GLN A 23 -4.52 -13.77 -14.13
CA GLN A 23 -4.77 -15.15 -13.73
C GLN A 23 -3.61 -15.73 -12.89
N PRO A 24 -3.90 -16.54 -11.85
CA PRO A 24 -5.26 -16.90 -11.42
C PRO A 24 -5.94 -15.78 -10.63
N ALA A 25 -7.19 -15.45 -10.99
CA ALA A 25 -7.89 -14.28 -10.45
C ALA A 25 -8.07 -14.33 -8.92
N ASN A 26 -8.28 -15.53 -8.36
CA ASN A 26 -8.41 -15.75 -6.91
C ASN A 26 -7.13 -15.45 -6.12
N LEU A 27 -5.97 -15.31 -6.76
CA LEU A 27 -4.72 -14.90 -6.12
C LEU A 27 -4.53 -13.38 -6.18
N TYR A 28 -4.77 -12.78 -7.34
CA TYR A 28 -4.40 -11.38 -7.58
C TYR A 28 -5.51 -10.37 -7.26
N GLU A 29 -6.79 -10.74 -7.38
CA GLU A 29 -7.90 -9.85 -7.00
C GLU A 29 -7.92 -9.53 -5.50
N PRO A 30 -7.66 -10.48 -4.57
CA PRO A 30 -7.54 -10.15 -3.15
C PRO A 30 -6.41 -9.15 -2.84
N ILE A 31 -5.29 -9.23 -3.57
CA ILE A 31 -4.17 -8.29 -3.42
C ILE A 31 -4.60 -6.88 -3.83
N LYS A 32 -5.28 -6.74 -4.98
CA LYS A 32 -5.83 -5.45 -5.42
C LYS A 32 -6.83 -4.90 -4.40
N TYR A 33 -7.71 -5.77 -3.91
CA TYR A 33 -8.72 -5.42 -2.90
C TYR A 33 -8.09 -4.87 -1.62
N ILE A 34 -7.16 -5.59 -0.98
CA ILE A 34 -6.56 -5.14 0.29
C ILE A 34 -5.79 -3.82 0.10
N MET A 35 -5.05 -3.68 -1.01
CA MET A 35 -4.32 -2.46 -1.34
C MET A 35 -5.25 -1.25 -1.54
N SER A 36 -6.48 -1.50 -2.03
CA SER A 36 -7.51 -0.47 -2.26
C SER A 36 -8.22 0.03 -1.00
N LEU A 37 -8.08 -0.63 0.15
CA LEU A 37 -8.78 -0.26 1.39
C LEU A 37 -8.28 1.06 2.02
N GLY A 38 -7.48 1.86 1.30
CA GLY A 38 -7.04 3.20 1.67
C GLY A 38 -6.05 3.23 2.84
N GLY A 39 -6.27 4.14 3.79
CA GLY A 39 -5.45 4.28 4.99
C GLY A 39 -4.56 5.53 4.99
N LYS A 40 -3.73 5.67 6.03
CA LYS A 40 -2.89 6.86 6.21
C LYS A 40 -1.59 6.83 5.40
N ARG A 41 -1.22 5.66 4.84
CA ARG A 41 0.01 5.44 4.06
C ARG A 41 1.29 5.97 4.74
N ILE A 42 1.37 5.89 6.06
CA ILE A 42 2.46 6.50 6.85
C ILE A 42 3.83 5.93 6.42
N ARG A 43 3.92 4.61 6.25
CA ARG A 43 5.17 3.92 5.89
C ARG A 43 5.74 4.36 4.55
N PRO A 44 5.00 4.29 3.43
CA PRO A 44 5.50 4.77 2.14
C PRO A 44 5.75 6.29 2.13
N VAL A 45 4.94 7.09 2.85
CA VAL A 45 5.20 8.55 2.97
C VAL A 45 6.54 8.82 3.65
N MET A 46 6.89 8.08 4.71
CA MET A 46 8.19 8.22 5.37
C MET A 46 9.36 7.89 4.43
N VAL A 47 9.20 6.93 3.52
CA VAL A 47 10.22 6.61 2.49
C VAL A 47 10.44 7.80 1.57
N LEU A 48 9.36 8.41 1.07
CA LEU A 48 9.47 9.57 0.19
C LEU A 48 10.03 10.80 0.93
N MET A 49 9.60 11.04 2.17
CA MET A 49 10.15 12.12 3.01
C MET A 49 11.66 11.95 3.26
N ALA A 50 12.11 10.72 3.54
CA ALA A 50 13.53 10.44 3.72
C ALA A 50 14.32 10.69 2.42
N THR A 51 13.72 10.38 1.27
CA THR A 51 14.31 10.63 -0.06
C THR A 51 14.47 12.13 -0.32
N GLU A 52 13.51 12.96 0.08
CA GLU A 52 13.58 14.42 -0.06
C GLU A 52 14.73 15.07 0.71
N LEU A 53 15.30 14.40 1.70
CA LEU A 53 16.47 14.91 2.42
C LEU A 53 17.73 14.89 1.54
N PHE A 54 17.73 14.12 0.44
CA PHE A 54 18.91 13.87 -0.39
C PHE A 54 18.70 14.20 -1.87
N THR A 55 17.45 14.36 -2.33
CA THR A 55 17.12 14.69 -3.74
C THR A 55 15.71 15.31 -3.83
N ASP A 56 15.50 16.26 -4.74
CA ASP A 56 14.18 16.86 -4.97
C ASP A 56 13.22 15.94 -5.75
N ASP A 57 13.78 14.95 -6.47
CA ASP A 57 13.01 13.95 -7.20
C ASP A 57 12.66 12.74 -6.33
N VAL A 58 11.50 12.80 -5.68
CA VAL A 58 10.96 11.70 -4.84
C VAL A 58 10.56 10.47 -5.63
N ASN A 59 10.32 10.60 -6.95
CA ASN A 59 9.86 9.46 -7.77
C ASN A 59 10.93 8.37 -7.86
N LYS A 60 12.21 8.71 -7.64
CA LYS A 60 13.32 7.75 -7.54
C LYS A 60 13.11 6.67 -6.48
N ALA A 61 12.30 6.95 -5.45
CA ALA A 61 12.00 6.03 -4.37
C ALA A 61 10.54 5.52 -4.40
N LEU A 62 9.77 5.82 -5.45
CA LEU A 62 8.35 5.44 -5.53
C LEU A 62 8.18 3.92 -5.47
N ASP A 63 8.93 3.16 -6.26
CA ASP A 63 8.86 1.69 -6.25
C ASP A 63 9.18 1.10 -4.88
N VAL A 64 10.17 1.68 -4.18
CA VAL A 64 10.53 1.28 -2.81
C VAL A 64 9.41 1.60 -1.82
N ALA A 65 8.81 2.78 -1.94
CA ALA A 65 7.67 3.16 -1.12
C ALA A 65 6.49 2.20 -1.34
N LEU A 66 6.16 1.89 -2.60
CA LEU A 66 5.11 0.92 -2.94
C LEU A 66 5.42 -0.47 -2.39
N ALA A 67 6.66 -0.95 -2.53
CA ALA A 67 7.06 -2.25 -1.98
C ALA A 67 6.88 -2.32 -0.45
N ILE A 68 7.18 -1.25 0.28
CA ILE A 68 6.96 -1.16 1.73
C ILE A 68 5.46 -1.20 2.09
N GLU A 69 4.61 -0.53 1.31
CA GLU A 69 3.16 -0.58 1.53
C GLU A 69 2.57 -1.94 1.17
N THR A 70 3.05 -2.58 0.10
CA THR A 70 2.68 -3.96 -0.26
C THR A 70 3.07 -4.93 0.85
N PHE A 71 4.30 -4.82 1.37
CA PHE A 71 4.75 -5.65 2.48
C PHE A 71 3.91 -5.40 3.75
N HIS A 72 3.58 -4.14 4.05
CA HIS A 72 2.69 -3.83 5.16
C HIS A 72 1.31 -4.49 5.01
N ASN A 73 0.70 -4.43 3.83
CA ASN A 73 -0.61 -5.06 3.61
C ASN A 73 -0.52 -6.59 3.64
N PHE A 74 0.61 -7.18 3.21
CA PHE A 74 0.88 -8.61 3.41
C PHE A 74 0.82 -8.99 4.89
N THR A 75 1.48 -8.24 5.79
CA THR A 75 1.43 -8.57 7.22
C THR A 75 0.01 -8.43 7.77
N LEU A 76 -0.76 -7.43 7.31
CA LEU A 76 -2.14 -7.24 7.75
C LEU A 76 -3.07 -8.38 7.33
N VAL A 77 -2.91 -8.92 6.11
CA VAL A 77 -3.70 -10.08 5.67
C VAL A 77 -3.43 -11.28 6.57
N HIS A 78 -2.16 -11.52 6.90
CA HIS A 78 -1.77 -12.62 7.77
C HIS A 78 -2.25 -12.40 9.22
N ASP A 79 -2.14 -11.17 9.74
CA ASP A 79 -2.64 -10.80 11.06
C ASP A 79 -4.16 -11.00 11.14
N ASP A 80 -4.92 -10.56 10.12
CA ASP A 80 -6.37 -10.72 10.10
C ASP A 80 -6.77 -12.19 10.20
N ILE A 81 -6.05 -13.11 9.53
CA ILE A 81 -6.27 -14.56 9.62
C ILE A 81 -5.92 -15.08 11.02
N MET A 82 -4.76 -14.69 11.57
CA MET A 82 -4.33 -15.14 12.89
C MET A 82 -5.29 -14.70 13.99
N ASP A 83 -5.88 -13.51 13.85
CA ASP A 83 -6.78 -12.91 14.82
C ASP A 83 -8.26 -13.28 14.60
N ASN A 84 -8.60 -14.06 13.56
CA ASN A 84 -9.97 -14.28 13.10
C ASN A 84 -10.77 -12.97 12.96
N ALA A 85 -10.13 -11.94 12.39
CA ALA A 85 -10.71 -10.62 12.26
C ALA A 85 -11.70 -10.59 11.08
N PRO A 86 -12.99 -10.30 11.30
CA PRO A 86 -13.99 -10.32 10.22
C PRO A 86 -13.96 -9.05 9.36
N LEU A 87 -13.42 -7.95 9.88
CA LEU A 87 -13.46 -6.64 9.24
C LEU A 87 -12.13 -5.89 9.35
N ARG A 88 -11.72 -5.25 8.25
CA ARG A 88 -10.64 -4.26 8.19
C ARG A 88 -11.15 -2.97 7.56
N ARG A 89 -11.02 -1.86 8.31
CA ARG A 89 -11.50 -0.52 7.89
C ARG A 89 -12.96 -0.50 7.44
N GLY A 90 -13.81 -1.29 8.11
CA GLY A 90 -15.23 -1.40 7.81
C GLY A 90 -15.56 -2.23 6.56
N LYS A 91 -14.60 -2.98 6.02
CA LYS A 91 -14.78 -3.90 4.89
C LYS A 91 -14.38 -5.32 5.30
N GLN A 92 -14.90 -6.34 4.63
CA GLN A 92 -14.54 -7.75 4.93
C GLN A 92 -13.04 -7.97 4.73
N THR A 93 -12.43 -8.77 5.60
CA THR A 93 -11.04 -9.21 5.44
C THR A 93 -10.96 -10.24 4.32
N VAL A 94 -9.74 -10.55 3.87
CA VAL A 94 -9.52 -11.40 2.69
C VAL A 94 -9.95 -12.86 2.90
N HIS A 95 -9.98 -13.34 4.15
CA HIS A 95 -10.26 -14.74 4.47
C HIS A 95 -11.73 -15.01 4.82
N GLU A 96 -12.57 -13.98 4.78
CA GLU A 96 -14.03 -14.04 4.96
C GLU A 96 -14.73 -14.02 3.60
#